data_AF-X1QHL3-F1
#
_entry.id   AF-X1QHL3-F1
#
_cell.length_a   1.000
_cell.length_b   1.000
_cell.length_c   1.000
_cell.angle_alpha   90.00
_cell.angle_beta   90.00
_cell.angle_gamma   90.00
#
_symmetry.space_group_name_H-M   'P 1'
#
loop_
_entity.id
_entity.type
_entity.pdbx_description
1 polymer ?
#
loop_
_entity_poly.entity_id
_entity_poly.type
_entity_poly.pdbx_seq_one_letter_code
_entity_poly.pdbx_strand_id
1 'polypeptide(L)'
;MTINLGKDPSLLIAITLLEIFLILIPALIASKIEKRPIIEEFKEMGFQLKTNSLKNFTLKIFLGLLIGTLFYFFSSFVLSFFTNFIVQILFGRQFVEEGVENAITTAPFNPTITQLIIIITIQIIIVGPCEEGFFRGFIIKKSQKKMKLIYSVVLSTFIFALYHVPPFLVPVSTIITFFGYFFTLGTLLALTFIFFKNSLLPSSIAHSIFNILILIL
;
A
#
# COMPACT_ATOMS: atom_id res chain seq x y z
N MET A 1 6.23 23.61 2.74
CA MET A 1 7.01 23.26 1.54
C MET A 1 6.47 21.95 1.05
N THR A 2 5.76 21.92 -0.08
CA THR A 2 5.15 20.70 -0.62
C THR A 2 6.24 19.80 -1.20
N ILE A 3 6.30 18.55 -0.75
CA ILE A 3 7.22 17.55 -1.28
C ILE A 3 6.62 16.99 -2.56
N ASN A 4 7.24 17.28 -3.70
CA ASN A 4 6.81 16.77 -5.00
C ASN A 4 7.86 15.80 -5.57
N LEU A 5 7.68 14.51 -5.28
CA LEU A 5 8.54 13.45 -5.78
C LEU A 5 8.33 13.19 -7.28
N GLY A 6 7.14 13.46 -7.79
CA GLY A 6 6.80 13.29 -9.20
C GLY A 6 7.46 14.28 -10.16
N LYS A 7 8.03 15.39 -9.65
CA LYS A 7 8.68 16.43 -10.48
C LYS A 7 9.88 15.90 -11.26
N ASP A 8 10.62 14.93 -10.70
CA ASP A 8 11.70 14.22 -11.39
C ASP A 8 11.38 12.71 -11.41
N PRO A 9 10.86 12.19 -12.54
CA PRO A 9 10.52 10.77 -12.66
C PRO A 9 11.71 9.83 -12.43
N SER A 10 12.95 10.27 -12.70
CA SER A 10 14.14 9.44 -12.47
C SER A 10 14.44 9.33 -10.97
N LEU A 11 14.30 10.43 -10.24
CA LEU A 11 14.40 10.44 -8.78
C LEU A 11 13.28 9.61 -8.15
N LEU A 12 12.04 9.75 -8.64
CA LEU A 12 10.91 8.94 -8.20
C LEU A 12 11.21 7.45 -8.35
N ILE A 13 11.66 7.01 -9.53
CA ILE A 13 12.08 5.63 -9.78
C ILE A 13 13.13 5.18 -8.75
N ALA A 14 14.19 5.98 -8.54
CA ALA A 14 15.26 5.63 -7.62
C ALA A 14 14.77 5.48 -6.17
N ILE A 15 13.87 6.36 -5.71
CA ILE A 15 13.30 6.31 -4.36
C ILE A 15 12.36 5.12 -4.22
N THR A 16 11.50 4.84 -5.20
CA THR A 16 10.56 3.71 -5.16
C THR A 16 11.28 2.36 -5.09
N LEU A 17 12.49 2.24 -5.67
CA LEU A 17 13.32 1.02 -5.51
C LEU A 17 13.69 0.75 -4.03
N LEU A 18 13.73 1.78 -3.19
CA LEU A 18 14.05 1.62 -1.77
C LEU A 18 12.94 0.91 -0.99
N GLU A 19 11.73 0.77 -1.55
CA GLU A 19 10.63 0.03 -0.91
C GLU A 19 10.94 -1.46 -0.73
N ILE A 20 11.92 -2.01 -1.45
CA ILE A 20 12.45 -3.35 -1.18
C ILE A 20 12.89 -3.49 0.30
N PHE A 21 13.32 -2.41 0.94
CA PHE A 21 13.68 -2.42 2.35
C PHE A 21 12.51 -2.66 3.29
N LEU A 22 11.26 -2.40 2.89
CA LEU A 22 10.07 -2.70 3.68
C LEU A 22 9.93 -4.20 3.98
N ILE A 23 10.45 -5.07 3.11
CA ILE A 23 10.46 -6.51 3.36
C ILE A 23 11.82 -7.01 3.86
N LEU A 24 12.92 -6.49 3.32
CA LEU A 24 14.26 -6.98 3.68
C LEU A 24 14.60 -6.67 5.14
N ILE A 25 14.42 -5.42 5.59
CA ILE A 25 14.85 -5.00 6.93
C ILE A 25 14.04 -5.74 8.01
N PRO A 26 12.70 -5.77 7.98
CA PRO A 26 11.92 -6.47 9.00
C PRO A 26 12.14 -7.98 8.97
N ALA A 27 12.29 -8.59 7.79
CA ALA A 27 12.63 -10.02 7.68
C ALA A 27 14.00 -10.33 8.30
N LEU A 28 15.02 -9.50 8.03
CA LEU A 28 16.36 -9.68 8.61
C LEU A 28 16.36 -9.54 10.13
N ILE A 29 15.67 -8.52 10.65
CA ILE A 29 15.54 -8.29 12.09
C ILE A 29 14.82 -9.46 12.74
N ALA A 30 13.67 -9.88 12.20
CA ALA A 30 12.89 -10.98 12.75
C ALA A 30 13.64 -12.32 12.67
N SER A 31 14.32 -12.60 11.55
CA SER A 31 15.16 -13.79 11.37
C SER A 31 16.25 -13.89 12.46
N LYS A 32 16.90 -12.77 12.79
CA LYS A 32 17.90 -12.72 13.87
C LYS A 32 17.30 -12.92 15.26
N ILE A 33 16.16 -12.29 15.54
CA ILE A 33 15.48 -12.39 16.85
C ILE A 33 14.89 -13.79 17.07
N GLU A 34 14.22 -14.35 16.06
CA GLU A 34 13.55 -15.66 16.13
C GLU A 34 14.51 -16.82 15.81
N LYS A 35 15.77 -16.54 15.50
CA LYS A 35 16.83 -17.52 15.18
C LYS A 35 16.43 -18.51 14.09
N ARG A 36 15.76 -18.03 13.04
CA ARG A 36 15.31 -18.85 11.90
C ARG A 36 15.75 -18.26 10.57
N PRO A 37 15.87 -19.06 9.50
CA PRO A 37 16.28 -18.56 8.19
C PRO A 37 15.34 -17.47 7.65
N ILE A 38 15.89 -16.44 6.99
CA ILE A 38 15.09 -15.35 6.38
C ILE A 38 14.04 -15.86 5.37
N ILE A 39 14.32 -16.99 4.70
CA ILE A 39 13.38 -17.63 3.77
C ILE A 39 12.10 -18.06 4.48
N GLU A 40 12.18 -18.46 5.76
CA GLU A 40 10.99 -18.79 6.55
C GLU A 40 10.19 -17.53 6.93
N GLU A 41 10.86 -16.39 7.12
CA GLU A 41 10.18 -15.10 7.29
C GLU A 41 9.36 -14.72 6.05
N PHE A 42 9.95 -14.82 4.86
CA PHE A 42 9.23 -14.56 3.61
C PHE A 42 8.05 -15.52 3.42
N LYS A 43 8.22 -16.80 3.74
CA LYS A 43 7.11 -17.77 3.70
C LYS A 43 5.99 -17.40 4.68
N GLU A 44 6.32 -16.98 5.90
CA GLU A 44 5.33 -16.53 6.89
C GLU A 44 4.61 -15.26 6.46
N MET A 45 5.32 -14.34 5.79
CA MET A 45 4.73 -13.15 5.17
C MET A 45 3.73 -13.49 4.05
N GLY A 46 3.73 -14.73 3.54
CA GLY A 46 2.79 -15.17 2.52
C GLY A 46 3.35 -15.17 1.10
N PHE A 47 4.68 -15.07 0.94
CA PHE A 47 5.36 -15.37 -0.32
C PHE A 47 5.32 -16.88 -0.57
N GLN A 48 4.26 -17.33 -1.24
CA GLN A 48 4.06 -18.75 -1.58
C GLN A 48 4.95 -19.14 -2.76
N LEU A 49 6.09 -19.78 -2.47
CA LEU A 49 7.04 -20.24 -3.49
C LEU A 49 6.55 -21.43 -4.33
N LYS A 50 5.48 -22.12 -3.89
CA LYS A 50 4.87 -23.24 -4.61
C LYS A 50 3.37 -23.08 -4.63
N THR A 51 2.79 -22.92 -5.83
CA THR A 51 1.36 -23.05 -6.05
C THR A 51 1.06 -24.46 -6.53
N ASN A 52 0.12 -25.14 -5.87
CA ASN A 52 -0.17 -26.56 -6.12
C ASN A 52 -0.90 -26.80 -7.47
N SER A 53 -1.32 -25.74 -8.18
CA SER A 53 -2.00 -25.84 -9.48
C SER A 53 -1.96 -24.52 -10.24
N LEU A 54 -1.64 -24.58 -11.54
CA LEU A 54 -1.68 -23.43 -12.45
C LEU A 54 -3.05 -22.71 -12.42
N LYS A 55 -4.14 -23.47 -12.33
CA LYS A 55 -5.51 -22.94 -12.25
C LYS A 55 -5.73 -22.04 -11.03
N ASN A 56 -5.17 -22.42 -9.87
CA ASN A 56 -5.30 -21.61 -8.66
C ASN A 56 -4.45 -20.34 -8.74
N PHE A 57 -3.29 -20.41 -9.38
CA PHE A 57 -2.42 -19.26 -9.60
C PHE A 57 -3.09 -18.24 -10.54
N THR A 58 -3.61 -18.68 -11.68
CA THR A 58 -4.29 -17.79 -12.63
C THR A 58 -5.57 -17.19 -12.05
N LEU A 59 -6.35 -17.96 -11.27
CA LEU A 59 -7.53 -17.43 -10.58
C LEU A 59 -7.17 -16.34 -9.56
N LYS A 60 -6.10 -16.53 -8.79
CA LYS A 60 -5.61 -15.53 -7.84
C LYS A 60 -5.18 -14.24 -8.54
N ILE A 61 -4.51 -14.34 -9.69
CA ILE A 61 -4.16 -13.18 -10.51
C ILE A 61 -5.43 -12.47 -10.97
N PHE A 62 -6.35 -13.20 -11.62
CA PHE A 62 -7.58 -12.63 -12.15
C PHE A 62 -8.41 -11.92 -11.08
N LEU A 63 -8.58 -12.54 -9.91
CA LEU A 63 -9.31 -11.93 -8.79
C LEU A 63 -8.55 -10.72 -8.23
N GLY A 64 -7.23 -10.76 -8.14
CA GLY A 64 -6.42 -9.59 -7.78
C GLY A 64 -6.63 -8.42 -8.74
N LEU A 65 -6.60 -8.68 -10.06
CA LEU A 65 -6.88 -7.67 -11.09
C LEU A 65 -8.27 -7.07 -10.90
N LEU A 66 -9.30 -7.92 -10.78
CA LEU A 66 -10.68 -7.49 -10.58
C LEU A 66 -10.83 -6.62 -9.32
N ILE A 67 -10.26 -7.05 -8.19
CA ILE A 67 -10.32 -6.30 -6.94
C ILE A 67 -9.61 -4.95 -7.06
N GLY A 68 -8.42 -4.90 -7.67
CA GLY A 68 -7.70 -3.65 -7.89
C GLY A 68 -8.47 -2.65 -8.77
N THR A 69 -9.11 -3.13 -9.84
CA THR A 69 -9.99 -2.32 -10.67
C THR A 69 -11.21 -1.82 -9.91
N LEU A 70 -11.85 -2.66 -9.09
CA LEU A 70 -12.96 -2.24 -8.24
C LEU A 70 -12.51 -1.19 -7.20
N PHE A 71 -11.31 -1.33 -6.63
CA PHE A 71 -10.75 -0.34 -5.71
C PHE A 71 -10.56 1.01 -6.40
N TYR A 72 -10.09 1.03 -7.65
CA TYR A 72 -9.96 2.28 -8.41
C TYR A 72 -11.30 3.01 -8.58
N PHE A 73 -12.36 2.31 -8.97
CA PHE A 73 -13.68 2.95 -9.10
C PHE A 73 -14.27 3.39 -7.76
N PHE A 74 -13.99 2.62 -6.70
CA PHE A 74 -14.50 2.92 -5.36
C PHE A 74 -13.69 4.01 -4.63
N SER A 75 -12.42 4.18 -4.94
CA SER A 75 -11.51 5.07 -4.21
C SER A 75 -11.93 6.53 -4.28
N SER A 76 -12.41 7.01 -5.44
CA SER A 76 -12.91 8.37 -5.59
C SER A 76 -14.11 8.66 -4.68
N PHE A 77 -15.00 7.68 -4.51
CA PHE A 77 -16.12 7.79 -3.58
C PHE A 77 -15.62 7.84 -2.13
N VAL A 78 -14.71 6.96 -1.74
CA VAL A 78 -14.12 6.93 -0.39
C VAL A 78 -13.40 8.24 -0.09
N LEU A 79 -12.58 8.72 -1.04
CA LEU A 79 -11.84 9.97 -0.89
C LEU A 79 -12.81 11.14 -0.67
N SER A 80 -13.79 11.29 -1.56
CA SER A 80 -14.81 12.35 -1.45
C SER A 80 -15.60 12.27 -0.15
N PHE A 81 -15.94 11.06 0.31
CA PHE A 81 -16.61 10.86 1.59
C PHE A 81 -15.76 11.39 2.76
N PHE A 82 -14.47 11.04 2.82
CA PHE A 82 -13.63 11.53 3.92
C PHE A 82 -13.32 13.03 3.79
N THR A 83 -12.92 13.51 2.61
CA THR A 83 -12.51 14.92 2.46
C THR A 83 -13.70 15.88 2.54
N ASN A 84 -14.74 15.64 1.74
CA ASN A 84 -15.82 16.61 1.53
C ASN A 84 -16.96 16.44 2.53
N PHE A 85 -17.19 15.23 3.04
CA PHE A 85 -18.27 14.97 3.99
C PHE A 85 -17.78 14.94 5.44
N ILE A 86 -16.68 14.25 5.75
CA ILE A 86 -16.20 14.19 7.14
C ILE A 86 -15.36 15.43 7.48
N VAL A 87 -14.24 15.63 6.79
CA VAL A 87 -13.24 16.62 7.20
C VAL A 87 -13.71 18.04 6.91
N GLN A 88 -14.28 18.31 5.73
CA GLN A 88 -14.78 19.64 5.39
C GLN A 88 -15.93 20.07 6.31
N ILE A 89 -16.82 19.16 6.74
CA ILE A 89 -17.91 19.51 7.68
C ILE A 89 -17.34 19.82 9.07
N LEU A 90 -16.37 19.04 9.54
CA LEU A 90 -15.82 19.18 10.90
C LEU A 90 -14.83 20.34 11.03
N PHE A 91 -14.02 20.61 10.00
CA PHE A 91 -12.89 21.54 10.05
C PHE A 91 -12.97 22.69 9.04
N GLY A 92 -13.95 22.66 8.13
CA GLY A 92 -14.14 23.68 7.11
C GLY A 92 -13.32 23.47 5.84
N ARG A 93 -13.66 24.23 4.79
CA ARG A 93 -13.07 24.12 3.46
C ARG A 93 -11.58 24.49 3.42
N GLN A 94 -11.19 25.55 4.11
CA GLN A 94 -9.79 26.02 4.15
C GLN A 94 -8.85 24.94 4.71
N PHE A 95 -9.30 24.16 5.69
CA PHE A 95 -8.51 23.07 6.28
C PHE A 95 -8.24 21.94 5.27
N VAL A 96 -9.25 21.61 4.46
CA VAL A 96 -9.11 20.59 3.39
C VAL A 96 -8.20 21.10 2.28
N GLU A 97 -8.36 22.36 1.86
CA GLU A 97 -7.49 22.97 0.84
C GLU A 97 -6.02 22.96 1.27
N GLU A 98 -5.74 23.37 2.51
CA GLU A 98 -4.39 23.29 3.09
C GLU A 98 -3.87 21.84 3.12
N GLY A 99 -4.73 20.88 3.49
CA GLY A 99 -4.38 19.47 3.53
C GLY A 99 -4.01 18.89 2.17
N VAL A 100 -4.75 19.28 1.12
CA VAL A 100 -4.52 18.86 -0.28
C VAL A 100 -3.25 19.51 -0.85
N GLU A 101 -3.06 20.82 -0.63
CA GLU A 101 -1.90 21.56 -1.15
C GLU A 101 -0.55 21.10 -0.58
N ASN A 102 -0.56 20.53 0.63
CA ASN A 102 0.63 20.02 1.30
C ASN A 102 0.78 18.49 1.22
N ALA A 103 -0.05 17.80 0.44
CA ALA A 103 0.09 16.37 0.19
C ALA A 103 1.37 16.05 -0.60
N ILE A 104 1.99 14.90 -0.33
CA ILE A 104 3.14 14.43 -1.10
C ILE A 104 2.64 13.91 -2.45
N THR A 105 3.07 14.54 -3.54
CA THR A 105 2.67 14.13 -4.88
C THR A 105 3.68 13.15 -5.47
N THR A 106 3.21 11.95 -5.79
CA THR A 106 3.99 10.86 -6.38
C THR A 106 3.64 10.58 -7.84
N ALA A 107 2.66 11.28 -8.40
CA ALA A 107 2.34 11.21 -9.83
C ALA A 107 3.45 11.88 -10.66
N PRO A 108 4.11 11.16 -11.59
CA PRO A 108 5.21 11.69 -12.38
C PRO A 108 4.73 12.79 -13.33
N PHE A 109 5.46 13.90 -13.40
CA PHE A 109 5.17 15.01 -14.31
C PHE A 109 5.84 14.76 -15.67
N ASN A 110 5.04 14.67 -16.74
CA ASN A 110 5.51 14.44 -18.11
C ASN A 110 6.57 13.34 -18.27
N PRO A 111 6.34 12.10 -17.77
CA PRO A 111 7.29 11.02 -17.95
C PRO A 111 7.44 10.65 -19.43
N THR A 112 8.65 10.27 -19.84
CA THR A 112 8.85 9.58 -21.12
C THR A 112 8.13 8.22 -21.10
N ILE A 113 7.82 7.67 -22.28
CA ILE A 113 7.21 6.33 -22.39
C ILE A 113 8.05 5.28 -21.66
N THR A 114 9.38 5.36 -21.80
CA THR A 114 10.31 4.46 -21.10
C THR A 114 10.20 4.58 -19.58
N GLN A 115 10.17 5.80 -19.04
CA GLN A 115 9.99 6.02 -17.60
C GLN A 115 8.63 5.51 -17.12
N LEU A 116 7.57 5.72 -17.89
CA LEU A 116 6.24 5.23 -17.55
C LEU A 116 6.20 3.69 -17.48
N ILE A 117 6.80 3.00 -18.46
CA ILE A 117 6.92 1.53 -18.46
C ILE A 117 7.71 1.05 -17.24
N ILE A 118 8.81 1.73 -16.89
CA ILE A 118 9.62 1.40 -15.71
C ILE A 118 8.79 1.57 -14.44
N ILE A 119 8.08 2.68 -14.28
CA ILE A 119 7.25 2.95 -13.10
C ILE A 119 6.16 1.88 -12.97
N ILE A 120 5.44 1.56 -14.05
CA ILE A 120 4.42 0.48 -14.07
C ILE A 120 5.03 -0.87 -13.66
N THR A 121 6.22 -1.18 -14.17
CA THR A 121 6.92 -2.43 -13.83
C THR A 121 7.30 -2.47 -12.35
N ILE A 122 7.80 -1.34 -11.81
CA ILE A 122 8.14 -1.19 -10.39
C ILE A 122 6.89 -1.35 -9.52
N GLN A 123 5.73 -0.82 -9.93
CA GLN A 123 4.48 -1.00 -9.18
C GLN A 123 4.13 -2.49 -8.99
N ILE A 124 4.31 -3.30 -10.04
CA ILE A 124 3.97 -4.74 -10.02
C ILE A 124 5.00 -5.57 -9.26
N ILE A 125 6.29 -5.29 -9.46
CA ILE A 125 7.38 -6.16 -8.97
C ILE A 125 7.83 -5.74 -7.57
N ILE A 126 7.78 -4.46 -7.25
CA ILE A 126 8.35 -3.89 -6.03
C ILE A 126 7.25 -3.36 -5.13
N VAL A 127 6.51 -2.33 -5.54
CA VAL A 127 5.60 -1.60 -4.64
C VAL A 127 4.53 -2.53 -4.07
N GLY A 128 3.71 -3.12 -4.94
CA GLY A 128 2.64 -4.02 -4.50
C GLY A 128 3.16 -5.19 -3.65
N PRO A 129 4.17 -5.95 -4.09
CA PRO A 129 4.72 -7.05 -3.28
C PRO A 129 5.37 -6.61 -1.97
N CYS A 130 6.13 -5.51 -1.95
CA CYS A 130 6.90 -5.09 -0.79
C CYS A 130 6.02 -4.43 0.27
N GLU A 131 5.14 -3.51 -0.13
CA GLU A 131 4.18 -2.91 0.79
C GLU A 131 3.24 -3.97 1.36
N GLU A 132 2.62 -4.80 0.52
CA GLU A 132 1.74 -5.87 1.02
C GLU A 132 2.50 -6.87 1.90
N GLY A 133 3.73 -7.22 1.51
CA GLY A 133 4.60 -8.09 2.29
C GLY A 133 4.87 -7.55 3.69
N PHE A 134 5.10 -6.24 3.83
CA PHE A 134 5.30 -5.59 5.12
C PHE A 134 3.99 -5.43 5.91
N PHE A 135 3.00 -4.73 5.35
CA PHE A 135 1.81 -4.40 6.10
C PHE A 135 0.94 -5.62 6.38
N ARG A 136 0.75 -6.51 5.40
CA ARG A 136 -0.17 -7.66 5.53
C ARG A 136 0.62 -8.89 5.95
N GLY A 137 1.71 -9.17 5.25
CA GLY A 137 2.54 -10.32 5.54
C GLY A 137 3.22 -10.23 6.90
N PHE A 138 3.90 -9.13 7.20
CA PHE A 138 4.69 -9.01 8.43
C PHE A 138 3.85 -8.54 9.62
N ILE A 139 3.27 -7.33 9.55
CA ILE A 139 2.63 -6.71 10.72
C ILE A 139 1.43 -7.53 11.20
N ILE A 140 0.52 -7.95 10.31
CA ILE A 140 -0.65 -8.76 10.72
C ILE A 140 -0.19 -10.09 11.32
N LYS A 141 0.67 -10.85 10.64
CA LYS A 141 1.08 -12.18 11.09
C LYS A 141 1.84 -12.15 12.41
N LYS A 142 2.78 -11.21 12.57
CA LYS A 142 3.58 -11.09 13.80
C LYS A 142 2.73 -10.62 14.97
N SER A 143 1.87 -9.62 14.76
CA SER A 143 0.97 -9.14 15.83
C SER A 143 -0.05 -10.20 16.22
N GLN A 144 -0.56 -11.00 15.28
CA GLN A 144 -1.54 -12.07 15.54
C GLN A 144 -1.01 -13.16 16.49
N LYS A 145 0.33 -13.29 16.65
CA LYS A 145 0.93 -14.17 17.67
C LYS A 145 0.58 -13.73 19.10
N LYS A 146 0.20 -12.46 19.32
CA LYS A 146 -0.05 -11.86 20.64
C LYS A 146 -1.45 -11.23 20.79
N MET A 147 -2.18 -10.99 19.70
CA MET A 147 -3.51 -10.38 19.74
C MET A 147 -4.47 -10.99 18.73
N LYS A 148 -5.78 -10.70 18.90
CA LYS A 148 -6.82 -11.16 17.98
C LYS A 148 -6.62 -10.56 16.59
N LEU A 149 -7.05 -11.29 15.55
CA LEU A 149 -6.92 -10.90 14.15
C LEU A 149 -7.45 -9.48 13.87
N ILE A 150 -8.59 -9.10 14.45
CA ILE A 150 -9.17 -7.77 14.24
C ILE A 150 -8.21 -6.65 14.69
N TYR A 151 -7.55 -6.81 15.84
CA TYR A 151 -6.59 -5.82 16.35
C TYR A 151 -5.32 -5.79 15.49
N SER A 152 -4.88 -6.94 14.97
CA SER A 152 -3.77 -7.04 14.02
C SER A 152 -4.06 -6.29 12.71
N VAL A 153 -5.29 -6.41 12.19
CA VAL A 153 -5.74 -5.69 10.98
C VAL A 153 -5.77 -4.18 11.24
N VAL A 154 -6.37 -3.76 12.35
CA VAL A 154 -6.43 -2.34 12.74
C VAL A 154 -5.04 -1.75 12.88
N LEU A 155 -4.13 -2.45 13.57
CA LEU A 155 -2.74 -2.01 13.74
C LEU A 155 -2.01 -1.87 12.40
N SER A 156 -2.09 -2.90 11.55
CA SER A 156 -1.48 -2.88 10.21
C SER A 156 -1.99 -1.72 9.36
N THR A 157 -3.30 -1.55 9.34
CA THR A 157 -3.98 -0.50 8.56
C THR A 157 -3.68 0.89 9.09
N PHE A 158 -3.60 1.06 10.40
CA PHE A 158 -3.21 2.32 11.04
C PHE A 158 -1.79 2.73 10.62
N ILE A 159 -0.84 1.78 10.68
CA ILE A 159 0.54 2.03 10.26
C ILE A 159 0.61 2.30 8.75
N PHE A 160 -0.17 1.58 7.93
CA PHE A 160 -0.29 1.83 6.49
C PHE A 160 -0.80 3.26 6.18
N ALA A 161 -1.81 3.72 6.90
CA ALA A 161 -2.32 5.09 6.74
C ALA A 161 -1.26 6.12 7.12
N LEU A 162 -0.58 5.95 8.26
CA LEU A 162 0.53 6.84 8.65
C LEU A 162 1.72 6.79 7.68
N TYR A 163 1.98 5.66 7.04
CA TYR A 163 3.03 5.57 6.01
C TYR A 163 2.72 6.48 4.81
N HIS A 164 1.45 6.62 4.45
CA HIS A 164 1.00 7.46 3.33
C HIS A 164 0.83 8.94 3.72
N VAL A 165 0.57 9.23 4.99
CA VAL A 165 0.59 10.58 5.56
C VAL A 165 1.64 10.66 6.68
N PRO A 166 2.93 10.55 6.34
CA PRO A 166 4.02 10.42 7.31
C PRO A 166 4.03 11.59 8.27
N PRO A 167 3.82 11.34 9.58
CA PRO A 167 3.99 12.37 10.60
C PRO A 167 5.37 13.01 10.44
N PHE A 168 5.47 14.31 10.73
CA PHE A 168 6.69 15.13 10.59
C PHE A 168 7.09 15.53 9.16
N LEU A 169 6.58 14.87 8.11
CA LEU A 169 6.82 15.27 6.70
C LEU A 169 5.65 16.07 6.11
N VAL A 170 4.44 15.84 6.60
CA VAL A 170 3.23 16.56 6.17
C VAL A 170 2.53 17.22 7.37
N PRO A 171 1.78 18.32 7.17
CA PRO A 171 1.05 18.97 8.25
C PRO A 171 -0.12 18.12 8.74
N VAL A 172 -0.61 18.42 9.94
CA VAL A 172 -1.76 17.74 10.57
C VAL A 172 -3.01 17.81 9.69
N SER A 173 -3.19 18.91 8.95
CA SER A 173 -4.25 19.10 7.96
C SER A 173 -4.22 18.00 6.89
N THR A 174 -3.08 17.71 6.29
CA THR A 174 -2.91 16.60 5.33
C THR A 174 -3.17 15.25 5.99
N ILE A 175 -2.65 15.01 7.19
CA ILE A 175 -2.87 13.76 7.92
C ILE A 175 -4.37 13.52 8.10
N ILE A 176 -5.08 14.45 8.73
CA ILE A 176 -6.52 14.31 9.01
C ILE A 176 -7.33 14.17 7.72
N THR A 177 -6.97 14.93 6.68
CA THR A 177 -7.67 14.92 5.37
C THR A 177 -7.64 13.54 4.70
N PHE A 178 -6.49 12.86 4.69
CA PHE A 178 -6.31 11.61 3.94
C PHE A 178 -6.24 10.35 4.81
N PHE A 179 -6.14 10.47 6.14
CA PHE A 179 -5.99 9.30 7.02
C PHE A 179 -7.12 8.29 6.84
N GLY A 180 -8.38 8.74 6.85
CA GLY A 180 -9.54 7.86 6.69
C GLY A 180 -9.57 7.14 5.33
N TYR A 181 -9.13 7.83 4.27
CA TYR A 181 -8.99 7.27 2.94
C TYR A 181 -7.96 6.13 2.89
N PHE A 182 -6.72 6.39 3.33
CA PHE A 182 -5.68 5.37 3.36
C PHE A 182 -5.97 4.24 4.36
N PHE A 183 -6.61 4.54 5.48
CA PHE A 183 -7.07 3.53 6.43
C PHE A 183 -8.12 2.60 5.80
N THR A 184 -9.05 3.14 5.01
CA THR A 184 -10.07 2.33 4.32
C THR A 184 -9.44 1.42 3.28
N LEU A 185 -8.58 1.96 2.41
CA LEU A 185 -7.83 1.15 1.44
C LEU A 185 -6.95 0.10 2.12
N GLY A 186 -6.29 0.50 3.21
CA GLY A 186 -5.46 -0.35 4.04
C GLY A 186 -6.23 -1.59 4.53
N THR A 187 -7.45 -1.35 5.03
CA THR A 187 -8.40 -2.37 5.49
C THR A 187 -8.82 -3.29 4.35
N LEU A 188 -9.21 -2.74 3.19
CA LEU A 188 -9.69 -3.54 2.06
C LEU A 188 -8.61 -4.50 1.52
N LEU A 189 -7.37 -4.04 1.47
CA LEU A 189 -6.21 -4.88 1.11
C LEU A 189 -5.92 -5.95 2.19
N ALA A 190 -6.04 -5.61 3.48
CA ALA A 190 -5.91 -6.59 4.57
C ALA A 190 -7.02 -7.67 4.52
N LEU A 191 -8.27 -7.28 4.23
CA LEU A 191 -9.37 -8.21 4.02
C LEU A 191 -9.12 -9.12 2.81
N THR A 192 -8.58 -8.57 1.72
CA THR A 192 -8.18 -9.34 0.54
C THR A 192 -7.14 -10.42 0.92
N PHE A 193 -6.07 -10.02 1.62
CA PHE A 193 -5.05 -10.95 2.10
C PHE A 193 -5.63 -12.09 2.96
N ILE A 194 -6.52 -11.76 3.90
CA ILE A 194 -7.18 -12.73 4.78
C ILE A 194 -8.12 -13.65 4.00
N PHE A 195 -8.93 -13.10 3.10
CA PHE A 195 -9.86 -13.85 2.23
C PHE A 195 -9.12 -14.90 1.41
N PHE A 196 -7.92 -14.57 0.91
CA PHE A 196 -7.06 -15.49 0.18
C PHE A 196 -6.12 -16.32 1.07
N LYS A 197 -6.51 -16.56 2.33
CA LYS A 197 -5.81 -17.42 3.29
C LYS A 197 -4.35 -17.00 3.51
N ASN A 198 -4.10 -15.71 3.66
CA ASN A 198 -2.78 -15.10 3.85
C ASN A 198 -1.83 -15.30 2.67
N SER A 199 -2.37 -15.35 1.45
CA SER A 199 -1.60 -15.29 0.21
C SER A 199 -1.36 -13.84 -0.16
N LEU A 200 -0.11 -13.41 -0.35
CA LEU A 200 0.20 -12.04 -0.78
C LEU A 200 -0.23 -11.77 -2.23
N LEU A 201 -0.12 -12.78 -3.10
CA LEU A 201 -0.29 -12.60 -4.55
C LEU A 201 -1.56 -11.79 -4.95
N PRO A 202 -2.78 -12.10 -4.47
CA PRO A 202 -3.96 -11.34 -4.86
C PRO A 202 -3.96 -9.90 -4.34
N SER A 203 -3.50 -9.66 -3.11
CA SER A 203 -3.46 -8.30 -2.55
C SER A 203 -2.37 -7.46 -3.21
N SER A 204 -1.20 -8.04 -3.50
CA SER A 204 -0.12 -7.36 -4.23
C SER A 204 -0.56 -6.96 -5.63
N ILE A 205 -1.28 -7.83 -6.35
CA ILE A 205 -1.82 -7.50 -7.66
C ILE A 205 -2.90 -6.43 -7.55
N ALA A 206 -3.84 -6.56 -6.61
CA ALA A 206 -4.89 -5.57 -6.42
C ALA A 206 -4.31 -4.18 -6.14
N HIS A 207 -3.31 -4.09 -5.26
CA HIS A 207 -2.60 -2.86 -4.96
C HIS A 207 -1.86 -2.32 -6.20
N SER A 208 -1.09 -3.16 -6.89
CA SER A 208 -0.34 -2.73 -8.09
C SER A 208 -1.26 -2.17 -9.17
N ILE A 209 -2.37 -2.86 -9.45
CA ILE A 209 -3.36 -2.44 -10.44
C ILE A 209 -4.04 -1.16 -10.03
N PHE A 210 -4.41 -1.03 -8.75
CA PHE A 210 -4.97 0.21 -8.23
C PHE A 210 -4.03 1.40 -8.48
N ASN A 211 -2.74 1.27 -8.15
CA ASN A 211 -1.74 2.32 -8.36
C ASN A 211 -1.53 2.63 -9.86
N ILE A 212 -1.47 1.59 -10.69
CA ILE A 212 -1.31 1.75 -12.15
C ILE A 212 -2.51 2.47 -12.76
N LEU A 213 -3.73 2.13 -12.33
CA LEU A 213 -4.94 2.79 -12.84
C LEU A 213 -4.96 4.28 -12.45
N ILE A 214 -4.61 4.63 -11.22
CA ILE A 214 -4.43 6.03 -10.81
C ILE A 214 -3.39 6.76 -11.67
N LEU A 215 -2.33 6.06 -12.07
CA LEU A 215 -1.25 6.65 -12.85
C LEU A 215 -1.66 6.95 -14.30
N ILE A 216 -2.52 6.12 -14.90
CA ILE A 216 -2.81 6.18 -16.35
C ILE A 216 -4.22 6.69 -16.68
N LEU A 217 -5.14 6.78 -15.70
CA LEU A 217 -6.53 7.22 -15.86
C LEU A 217 -6.86 8.36 -14.89
#